data_AF-A0A7C4BPM0-F1
#
_entry.id   AF-A0A7C4BPM0-F1
#
_cell.length_a   1.000
_cell.length_b   1.000
_cell.length_c   1.000
_cell.angle_alpha   90.00
_cell.angle_beta   90.00
_cell.angle_gamma   90.00
#
_symmetry.space_group_name_H-M   'P 1'
#
loop_
_entity.id
_entity.type
_entity.pdbx_description
1 polymer ?
#
loop_
_entity_poly.entity_id
_entity_poly.type
_entity_poly.pdbx_seq_one_letter_code
_entity_poly.pdbx_strand_id
1 'polypeptide(L)'
;MTPKLATIMTEVCNELPFVNWDRFIDCGNIIVIFGWIDRKQDSYKDFVSLEITSKGSISFTTSSAEYSEAISDIFAGYGRIPKGSHLPCQRVEDHELLKGIKKVIKIRDRHQ
;
A
#
# COMPACT_ATOMS: atom_id res chain seq x y z
N MET A 1 -14.81 9.57 -13.54
CA MET A 1 -15.00 9.46 -12.08
C MET A 1 -16.33 10.07 -11.67
N THR A 2 -17.13 9.41 -10.82
CA THR A 2 -18.37 9.99 -10.28
C THR A 2 -18.09 10.88 -9.07
N PRO A 3 -18.93 11.88 -8.75
CA PRO A 3 -18.74 12.72 -7.56
C PRO A 3 -18.67 11.90 -6.27
N LYS A 4 -19.52 10.87 -6.14
CA LYS A 4 -19.50 9.95 -5.00
C LYS A 4 -18.14 9.27 -4.84
N LEU A 5 -17.57 8.78 -5.93
CA LEU A 5 -16.29 8.07 -5.90
C LEU A 5 -15.12 9.03 -5.62
N ALA A 6 -15.20 10.27 -6.10
CA ALA A 6 -14.24 11.32 -5.74
C ALA A 6 -14.27 11.62 -4.23
N THR A 7 -15.46 11.73 -3.63
CA THR A 7 -15.61 11.92 -2.18
C THR A 7 -14.99 10.77 -1.39
N ILE A 8 -15.30 9.52 -1.76
CA ILE A 8 -14.74 8.33 -1.10
C ILE A 8 -13.21 8.33 -1.22
N MET A 9 -12.67 8.63 -2.41
CA MET A 9 -11.23 8.75 -2.62
C MET A 9 -10.60 9.76 -1.67
N THR A 10 -11.17 10.96 -1.56
CA THR A 10 -10.67 12.00 -0.66
C THR A 10 -10.73 11.57 0.80
N GLU A 11 -11.83 10.96 1.25
CA GLU A 11 -11.95 10.43 2.62
C GLU A 11 -10.87 9.39 2.91
N VAL A 12 -10.76 8.36 2.08
CA VAL A 12 -9.78 7.27 2.28
C VAL A 12 -8.35 7.78 2.28
N CYS A 13 -8.01 8.72 1.39
CA CYS A 13 -6.68 9.35 1.40
C CYS A 13 -6.40 10.12 2.70
N ASN A 14 -7.41 10.80 3.25
CA ASN A 14 -7.29 11.56 4.51
C ASN A 14 -7.24 10.65 5.75
N GLU A 15 -7.71 9.41 5.67
CA GLU A 15 -7.56 8.41 6.74
C GLU A 15 -6.08 8.04 6.98
N LEU A 16 -5.21 8.26 5.98
CA LEU A 16 -3.76 8.00 6.04
C LEU A 16 -2.93 9.28 5.85
N PRO A 17 -2.93 10.22 6.82
CA PRO A 17 -2.31 11.54 6.66
C PRO A 17 -0.78 11.51 6.56
N PHE A 18 -0.14 10.39 6.88
CA PHE A 18 1.30 10.17 6.76
C PHE A 18 1.71 9.66 5.36
N VAL A 19 0.75 9.42 4.46
CA VAL A 19 1.03 9.05 3.07
C VAL A 19 0.96 10.29 2.19
N ASN A 20 2.02 10.52 1.42
CA ASN A 20 2.04 11.52 0.37
C ASN A 20 1.39 10.95 -0.89
N TRP A 21 0.14 11.31 -1.15
CA TRP A 21 -0.59 10.91 -2.36
C TRP A 21 -0.20 11.76 -3.57
N ASP A 22 -0.08 11.16 -4.76
CA ASP A 22 0.33 11.87 -5.99
C ASP A 22 -0.60 11.61 -7.18
N ARG A 23 -0.75 10.34 -7.59
CA ARG A 23 -1.44 9.98 -8.83
C ARG A 23 -2.56 8.99 -8.58
N PHE A 24 -3.55 8.99 -9.46
CA PHE A 24 -4.56 7.95 -9.52
C PHE A 24 -4.86 7.58 -10.98
N ILE A 25 -5.42 6.38 -11.17
CA ILE A 25 -6.04 5.95 -12.42
C ILE A 25 -7.50 5.61 -12.18
N ASP A 26 -8.37 6.04 -13.09
CA ASP A 26 -9.79 5.72 -13.08
C ASP A 26 -10.05 4.52 -13.99
N CYS A 27 -10.41 3.39 -13.39
CA CYS A 27 -10.76 2.15 -14.08
C CYS A 27 -12.28 1.95 -14.15
N GLY A 28 -13.06 3.02 -14.06
CA GLY A 28 -14.52 3.02 -14.11
C GLY A 28 -15.16 2.72 -12.75
N ASN A 29 -15.18 1.45 -12.37
CA ASN A 29 -15.76 1.00 -11.09
C ASN A 29 -14.74 0.94 -9.94
N ILE A 30 -13.47 1.11 -10.26
CA ILE A 30 -12.33 1.08 -9.33
C ILE A 30 -11.46 2.30 -9.62
N ILE A 31 -10.99 2.98 -8.58
CA ILE A 31 -9.86 3.92 -8.67
C ILE A 31 -8.66 3.25 -8.05
N VAL A 32 -7.51 3.31 -8.73
CA VAL A 32 -6.23 2.95 -8.12
C VAL A 32 -5.45 4.22 -7.81
N ILE A 33 -4.95 4.37 -6.59
CA ILE A 33 -4.27 5.58 -6.10
C ILE A 33 -2.86 5.18 -5.66
N PHE A 34 -1.89 6.01 -6.01
CA PHE A 34 -0.48 5.80 -5.73
C PHE A 34 0.05 6.93 -4.85
N GLY A 35 0.78 6.56 -3.82
CA GLY A 35 1.45 7.47 -2.92
C GLY A 35 2.71 6.84 -2.33
N TRP A 36 3.33 7.57 -1.41
CA TRP A 36 4.50 7.08 -0.70
C TRP A 36 4.61 7.62 0.72
N ILE A 37 5.34 6.88 1.55
CA ILE A 37 5.76 7.29 2.90
C ILE A 37 7.26 7.56 2.84
N ASP A 38 7.70 8.70 3.35
CA ASP A 38 9.13 9.01 3.45
C ASP A 38 9.76 8.20 4.57
N ARG A 39 10.86 7.48 4.27
CA ARG A 39 11.62 6.76 5.28
C ARG A 39 12.52 7.72 6.02
N LYS A 40 12.66 7.52 7.33
CA LYS A 40 13.52 8.38 8.18
C LYS A 40 15.00 8.01 8.08
N GLN A 41 15.28 6.77 7.72
CA GLN A 41 16.61 6.15 7.82
C GLN A 41 17.42 6.28 6.52
N ASP A 42 16.77 6.49 5.38
CA ASP A 42 17.41 6.56 4.07
C ASP A 42 16.65 7.52 3.13
N SER A 43 17.14 7.68 1.90
CA SER A 43 16.49 8.50 0.87
C SER A 43 15.42 7.74 0.07
N TYR A 44 15.15 6.48 0.43
CA TYR A 44 14.10 5.69 -0.22
C TYR A 44 12.73 6.05 0.35
N LYS A 45 11.73 5.66 -0.42
CA LYS A 45 10.32 5.89 -0.10
C LYS A 45 9.63 4.55 -0.10
N ASP A 46 8.73 4.36 0.86
CA ASP A 46 7.82 3.23 0.82
C ASP A 46 6.64 3.53 -0.07
N PHE A 47 6.41 2.68 -1.05
CA PHE A 47 5.29 2.81 -1.95
C PHE A 47 3.99 2.38 -1.26
N VAL A 48 2.89 3.07 -1.56
CA VAL A 48 1.53 2.72 -1.13
C VAL A 48 0.62 2.77 -2.35
N SER A 49 -0.17 1.71 -2.54
CA SER A 49 -1.20 1.63 -3.57
C SER A 49 -2.53 1.30 -2.92
N LEU A 50 -3.58 2.03 -3.26
CA LEU A 50 -4.96 1.74 -2.87
C LEU A 50 -5.78 1.41 -4.10
N GLU A 51 -6.70 0.47 -3.97
CA GLU A 51 -7.78 0.23 -4.92
C GLU A 51 -9.10 0.51 -4.21
N ILE A 52 -9.90 1.45 -4.72
CA ILE A 52 -11.16 1.87 -4.14
C ILE A 52 -12.29 1.53 -5.10
N THR A 53 -13.23 0.71 -4.65
CA THR A 53 -14.43 0.38 -5.43
C THR A 53 -15.50 1.47 -5.32
N SER A 54 -16.43 1.52 -6.28
CA SER A 54 -17.62 2.39 -6.23
C SER A 54 -18.54 2.18 -5.02
N LYS A 55 -18.37 1.07 -4.30
CA LYS A 55 -19.08 0.74 -3.05
C LYS A 55 -18.34 1.20 -1.79
N GLY A 56 -17.10 1.70 -1.92
CA GLY A 56 -16.28 2.16 -0.80
C GLY A 56 -15.46 1.07 -0.10
N SER A 57 -15.51 -0.18 -0.60
CA SER A 57 -14.54 -1.21 -0.22
C SER A 57 -13.18 -0.87 -0.81
N ILE A 58 -12.13 -1.16 -0.04
CA ILE A 58 -10.77 -0.90 -0.45
C ILE A 58 -9.93 -2.18 -0.42
N SER A 59 -8.89 -2.19 -1.24
CA SER A 59 -7.72 -3.05 -1.09
C SER A 59 -6.48 -2.16 -1.05
N PHE A 60 -5.43 -2.58 -0.36
CA PHE A 60 -4.18 -1.84 -0.37
C PHE A 60 -2.98 -2.77 -0.50
N THR A 61 -1.86 -2.22 -0.96
CA THR A 61 -0.55 -2.85 -0.92
C THR A 61 0.47 -1.78 -0.60
N THR A 62 1.46 -2.12 0.21
CA THR A 62 2.56 -1.22 0.53
C THR A 62 3.87 -1.98 0.55
N SER A 63 4.96 -1.30 0.22
CA SER A 63 6.31 -1.81 0.46
C SER A 63 6.83 -1.49 1.87
N SER A 64 6.03 -0.83 2.71
CA SER A 64 6.42 -0.47 4.08
C SER A 64 6.17 -1.62 5.05
N ALA A 65 7.24 -2.29 5.48
CA ALA A 65 7.14 -3.25 6.59
C ALA A 65 6.65 -2.55 7.87
N GLU A 66 7.19 -1.35 8.16
CA GLU A 66 6.89 -0.57 9.36
C GLU A 66 5.42 -0.12 9.42
N TYR A 67 4.84 0.35 8.31
CA TYR A 67 3.48 0.91 8.31
C TYR A 67 2.40 -0.06 7.84
N SER A 68 2.74 -1.25 7.32
CA SER A 68 1.74 -2.18 6.76
C SER A 68 0.63 -2.58 7.74
N GLU A 69 0.99 -2.87 8.99
CA GLU A 69 0.03 -3.25 10.04
C GLU A 69 -0.81 -2.04 10.47
N ALA A 70 -0.16 -0.90 10.71
CA ALA A 70 -0.86 0.34 11.08
C ALA A 70 -1.88 0.79 10.03
N ILE A 71 -1.54 0.71 8.73
CA ILE A 71 -2.48 1.01 7.64
C ILE A 71 -3.67 0.04 7.69
N SER A 72 -3.41 -1.26 7.90
CA SER A 72 -4.48 -2.26 8.03
C SER A 72 -5.41 -1.95 9.20
N ASP A 73 -4.86 -1.59 10.36
CA ASP A 73 -5.63 -1.28 11.56
C ASP A 73 -6.48 -0.02 11.40
N ILE A 74 -5.94 1.03 10.77
CA ILE A 74 -6.69 2.25 10.45
C ILE A 74 -7.90 1.92 9.59
N PHE A 75 -7.67 1.21 8.48
CA PHE A 75 -8.74 0.85 7.56
C PHE A 75 -9.76 -0.12 8.16
N ALA A 76 -9.33 -1.03 9.02
CA ALA A 76 -10.24 -1.88 9.78
C ALA A 76 -11.05 -1.07 10.81
N GLY A 77 -10.46 -0.02 11.41
CA GLY A 77 -11.13 0.93 12.29
C GLY A 77 -12.26 1.70 11.60
N TYR A 78 -12.07 2.08 10.33
CA TYR A 78 -13.11 2.69 9.49
C TYR A 78 -14.06 1.67 8.83
N GLY A 79 -13.90 0.37 9.10
CA GLY A 79 -14.73 -0.69 8.50
C GLY A 79 -14.53 -0.86 6.99
N ARG A 80 -13.40 -0.40 6.45
CA ARG A 80 -13.07 -0.52 5.02
C ARG A 80 -12.60 -1.93 4.64
N ILE A 81 -11.94 -2.59 5.60
CA ILE A 81 -11.45 -3.98 5.51
C ILE A 81 -11.79 -4.77 6.80
N PRO A 82 -11.79 -6.12 6.77
CA PRO A 82 -12.01 -6.92 7.97
C PRO A 82 -10.89 -6.74 9.01
N LYS A 83 -11.24 -6.80 10.30
CA LYS A 83 -10.23 -6.82 11.38
C LYS A 83 -9.34 -8.05 11.26
N GLY A 84 -8.03 -7.87 11.47
CA GLY A 84 -7.06 -8.96 11.42
C GLY A 84 -6.75 -9.49 10.01
N SER A 85 -7.13 -8.76 8.95
CA SER A 85 -6.81 -9.14 7.56
C SER A 85 -5.41 -8.69 7.10
N HIS A 86 -4.57 -8.19 8.01
CA HIS A 86 -3.21 -7.77 7.67
C HIS A 86 -2.40 -8.98 7.19
N LEU A 87 -1.66 -8.77 6.11
CA LEU A 87 -0.63 -9.69 5.66
C LEU A 87 0.73 -8.98 5.80
N PRO A 88 1.71 -9.61 6.47
CA PRO A 88 3.02 -9.01 6.65
C PRO A 88 3.70 -8.66 5.33
N CYS A 89 4.21 -7.43 5.22
CA CYS A 89 5.08 -7.04 4.11
C CYS A 89 6.48 -7.62 4.35
N GLN A 90 6.89 -8.58 3.52
CA GLN A 90 8.15 -9.30 3.67
C GLN A 90 9.13 -8.96 2.55
N ARG A 91 10.43 -9.09 2.85
CA ARG A 91 11.46 -8.98 1.82
C ARG A 91 11.44 -10.21 0.92
N VAL A 92 11.71 -10.00 -0.36
CA VAL A 92 11.68 -11.08 -1.37
C VAL A 92 12.76 -12.12 -1.09
N GLU A 93 13.92 -11.72 -0.57
CA GLU A 93 15.02 -12.61 -0.21
C GLU A 93 14.76 -13.50 1.01
N ASP A 94 13.83 -13.11 1.89
CA ASP A 94 13.53 -13.83 3.13
C ASP A 94 12.49 -14.94 2.93
N HIS A 95 11.87 -15.02 1.75
CA HIS A 95 10.78 -15.96 1.50
C HIS A 95 11.30 -17.37 1.23
N GLU A 96 10.93 -18.35 2.08
CA GLU A 96 11.41 -19.75 2.02
C GLU A 96 11.26 -20.39 0.63
N LEU A 97 10.12 -20.16 -0.04
CA LEU A 97 9.88 -20.70 -1.39
C LEU A 97 10.87 -20.19 -2.45
N LEU A 98 11.58 -19.09 -2.20
CA LEU A 98 12.52 -18.49 -3.15
C LEU A 98 13.96 -19.01 -2.96
N LYS A 99 14.28 -19.65 -1.83
CA LYS A 99 15.64 -20.12 -1.50
C LYS A 99 16.21 -21.16 -2.48
N GLY A 100 15.36 -21.89 -3.20
CA GLY A 100 15.77 -22.91 -4.19
C GLY A 100 15.96 -22.40 -5.62
N ILE A 101 15.64 -21.14 -5.91
CA ILE A 101 15.60 -20.62 -7.27
C ILE A 101 16.99 -20.11 -7.69
N LYS A 102 17.65 -20.81 -8.63
CA LYS A 102 19.03 -20.51 -9.10
C LYS A 102 19.23 -19.12 -9.76
N LYS A 103 18.16 -18.36 -9.99
CA LYS A 103 18.15 -17.00 -10.55
C LYS A 103 17.17 -16.07 -9.83
N VAL A 104 17.05 -16.17 -8.49
CA VAL A 104 16.40 -15.07 -7.74
C VAL A 104 17.15 -13.78 -8.07
N ILE A 105 16.41 -12.70 -8.28
CA ILE A 105 16.95 -11.36 -8.49
C ILE A 105 17.99 -11.10 -7.41
N LYS A 106 19.28 -11.13 -7.76
CA LYS A 106 20.36 -10.70 -6.87
C LYS A 106 20.35 -9.19 -6.88
N ILE A 107 19.49 -8.58 -6.06
CA ILE A 107 19.56 -7.14 -5.81
C ILE A 107 20.92 -6.91 -5.16
N ARG A 108 21.84 -6.28 -5.89
CA ARG A 108 23.22 -6.04 -5.42
C ARG A 108 23.16 -5.24 -4.12
N ASP A 109 23.86 -5.72 -3.10
CA ASP A 109 24.11 -4.96 -1.87
C ASP A 109 24.72 -3.60 -2.25
N ARG A 110 23.99 -2.52 -1.98
CA ARG A 110 24.55 -1.17 -2.05
C ARG A 110 25.24 -0.88 -0.72
N HIS A 111 26.43 -1.46 -0.56
CA HIS A 111 27.48 -0.86 0.25
C HIS A 111 28.36 -0.02 -0.67
N GLN A 112 28.04 1.27 -0.79
CA GLN A 112 28.99 2.35 -1.06
C GLN A 112 28.51 3.60 -0.34
#